data_AF-A0A5S9M7M3-F1
#
_entry.id   AF-A0A5S9M7M3-F1
#
_cell.length_a   1.000
_cell.length_b   1.000
_cell.length_c   1.000
_cell.angle_alpha   90.00
_cell.angle_beta   90.00
_cell.angle_gamma   90.00
#
_symmetry.space_group_name_H-M   'P 1'
#
loop_
_entity.id
_entity.type
_entity.pdbx_description
1 polymer ?
#
loop_
_entity_poly.entity_id
_entity_poly.type
_entity_poly.pdbx_seq_one_letter_code
_entity_poly.pdbx_strand_id
1 'polypeptide(L)'
;MFVTMFEAMDNEYMKERAADIRDVTKRVTGHLLGVDIPNPSMISEEVIIIAEDLTPSDTAQLNRQFAKGFATDIGGRTSHSAIMARSMEIPAVVGTKEATKTVKNDDLIIVDGITGDVIIQPSEDEVKAYQKKKHEDYLAQKKAEWAKLVDQPTVTKKTAFT
;
A
#
# COMPACT_ATOMS: atom_id res chain seq x y z
N MET A 1 9.71 24.61 12.16
CA MET A 1 10.09 25.80 11.37
C MET A 1 10.20 25.47 9.88
N PHE A 2 11.14 24.60 9.46
CA PHE A 2 11.28 24.25 8.03
C PHE A 2 10.10 23.49 7.42
N VAL A 3 9.53 22.51 8.14
CA VAL A 3 8.35 21.75 7.65
C VAL A 3 7.17 22.67 7.37
N THR A 4 6.85 23.56 8.31
CA THR A 4 5.75 24.54 8.19
C THR A 4 5.98 25.51 7.02
N MET A 5 7.24 25.90 6.78
CA MET A 5 7.61 26.75 5.65
C MET A 5 7.38 26.05 4.30
N PHE A 6 7.75 24.77 4.19
CA PHE A 6 7.58 23.99 2.96
C PHE A 6 6.11 23.61 2.68
N GLU A 7 5.32 23.33 3.71
CA GLU A 7 3.88 23.06 3.57
C GLU A 7 3.08 24.29 3.11
N ALA A 8 3.52 25.48 3.50
CA ALA A 8 2.89 26.74 3.11
C ALA A 8 3.23 27.19 1.67
N MET A 9 4.11 26.48 0.96
CA MET A 9 4.42 26.79 -0.44
C MET A 9 3.37 26.18 -1.37
N ASP A 10 2.95 26.92 -2.39
CA ASP A 10 2.07 26.44 -3.48
C ASP A 10 2.83 25.55 -4.49
N ASN A 11 3.59 24.59 -3.99
CA ASN A 11 4.32 23.63 -4.79
C ASN A 11 4.20 22.23 -4.19
N GLU A 12 3.48 21.34 -4.87
CA GLU A 12 3.23 19.96 -4.44
C GLU A 12 4.53 19.18 -4.15
N TYR A 13 5.58 19.36 -4.95
CA TYR A 13 6.88 18.73 -4.71
C TYR A 13 7.51 19.19 -3.37
N MET A 14 7.36 20.47 -3.02
CA MET A 14 7.86 20.98 -1.74
C MET A 14 7.02 20.49 -0.56
N LYS A 15 5.71 20.34 -0.74
CA LYS A 15 4.83 19.73 0.27
C LYS A 15 5.18 18.27 0.53
N GLU A 16 5.45 17.48 -0.51
CA GLU A 16 5.94 16.10 -0.36
C GLU A 16 7.29 16.06 0.37
N ARG A 17 8.23 16.94 0.01
CA ARG A 17 9.52 17.03 0.70
C ARG A 17 9.40 17.44 2.17
N ALA A 18 8.37 18.21 2.53
CA ALA A 18 8.08 18.54 3.92
C ALA A 18 7.74 17.28 4.73
N ALA A 19 7.01 16.33 4.13
CA ALA A 19 6.69 15.04 4.74
C ALA A 19 7.95 14.19 4.97
N ASP A 20 8.87 14.15 4.00
CA ASP A 20 10.16 13.44 4.15
C ASP A 20 11.02 14.04 5.27
N ILE A 21 11.12 15.36 5.35
CA ILE A 21 11.86 16.05 6.42
C ILE A 21 11.23 15.77 7.79
N ARG A 22 9.89 15.70 7.84
CA ARG A 22 9.15 15.34 9.05
C ARG A 22 9.45 13.90 9.48
N ASP A 23 9.51 12.94 8.56
CA ASP A 23 9.88 11.54 8.85
C ASP A 23 11.30 11.46 9.45
N VAL A 24 12.29 12.05 8.79
CA VAL A 24 13.68 12.07 9.29
C VAL A 24 13.77 12.71 10.67
N THR A 25 13.08 13.84 10.88
CA THR A 25 13.07 14.53 12.18
C THR A 25 12.46 13.66 13.27
N LYS A 26 11.33 12.99 12.98
CA LYS A 26 10.70 12.03 13.92
C LYS A 26 11.66 10.89 14.26
N ARG A 27 12.34 10.31 13.27
CA ARG A 27 13.28 9.21 13.47
C ARG A 27 14.49 9.61 14.31
N VAL A 28 15.11 10.75 14.01
CA VAL A 28 16.24 11.27 14.79
C VAL A 28 15.80 11.57 16.22
N THR A 29 14.64 12.21 16.40
CA THR A 29 14.11 12.53 17.74
C THR A 29 13.77 11.27 18.53
N GLY A 30 13.18 10.26 17.91
CA GLY A 30 12.89 8.97 18.55
C GLY A 30 14.15 8.28 19.04
N HIS A 31 15.21 8.23 18.21
CA HIS A 31 16.51 7.69 18.63
C HIS A 31 17.14 8.49 19.78
N LEU A 32 17.03 9.82 19.78
CA LEU A 32 17.56 10.68 20.85
C LEU A 32 16.78 10.51 22.17
N LEU A 33 15.47 10.28 22.09
CA LEU A 33 14.61 10.06 23.25
C LEU A 33 14.59 8.60 23.72
N GLY A 34 15.24 7.68 22.99
CA GLY A 34 15.20 6.24 23.27
C GLY A 34 13.81 5.64 23.12
N VAL A 35 12.97 6.22 22.27
CA VAL A 35 11.62 5.70 21.96
C VAL A 35 11.73 4.75 20.78
N ASP A 36 11.19 3.54 20.93
CA ASP A 36 11.09 2.59 19.84
C ASP A 36 10.13 3.09 18.78
N ILE A 37 10.66 3.27 17.57
CA ILE A 37 9.87 3.62 16.39
C ILE A 37 9.41 2.30 15.77
N PRO A 38 8.10 2.14 15.47
CA PRO A 38 7.60 0.95 14.80
C PRO A 38 8.40 0.69 13.53
N ASN A 39 9.04 -0.47 13.45
CA ASN A 39 9.85 -0.85 12.29
C ASN A 39 9.16 -2.00 11.55
N PRO A 40 8.67 -1.79 10.31
CA PRO A 40 8.06 -2.83 9.50
C PRO A 40 8.96 -4.05 9.24
N SER A 41 10.28 -3.92 9.37
CA SER A 41 11.24 -5.03 9.23
C SER A 41 11.21 -6.01 10.41
N MET A 42 10.61 -5.65 11.54
CA MET A 42 10.48 -6.52 12.72
C MET A 42 9.33 -7.53 12.58
N ILE A 43 8.50 -7.41 11.54
CA ILE A 43 7.40 -8.31 11.26
C ILE A 43 7.96 -9.70 10.91
N SER A 44 7.55 -10.71 11.66
CA SER A 44 8.03 -12.09 11.53
C SER A 44 6.94 -13.10 11.16
N GLU A 45 5.71 -12.64 10.94
CA GLU A 45 4.56 -13.45 10.59
C GLU A 45 3.75 -12.83 9.45
N GLU A 46 2.87 -13.61 8.83
CA GLU A 46 2.07 -13.13 7.71
C GLU A 46 0.97 -12.17 8.19
N VAL A 47 1.12 -10.88 7.89
CA VAL A 47 0.22 -9.81 8.39
C VAL A 47 -0.27 -8.89 7.27
N ILE A 48 -1.40 -8.23 7.56
CA ILE A 48 -1.90 -7.08 6.81
C ILE A 48 -1.59 -5.84 7.64
N ILE A 49 -0.94 -4.85 7.04
CA ILE A 49 -0.52 -3.64 7.75
C ILE A 49 -1.59 -2.57 7.61
N ILE A 50 -2.07 -2.04 8.72
CA ILE A 50 -2.98 -0.89 8.75
C ILE A 50 -2.22 0.28 9.36
N ALA A 51 -2.16 1.40 8.64
CA ALA A 51 -1.44 2.58 9.06
C ALA A 51 -2.18 3.86 8.68
N GLU A 52 -1.90 4.97 9.34
CA GLU A 52 -2.45 6.26 8.91
C GLU A 52 -1.84 6.63 7.55
N ASP A 53 -0.52 6.57 7.48
CA ASP A 53 0.30 6.73 6.29
C ASP A 53 1.48 5.77 6.33
N LEU A 54 2.03 5.45 5.16
CA LEU A 54 3.29 4.71 5.03
C LEU A 54 4.30 5.58 4.29
N THR A 55 5.38 5.94 4.98
CA THR A 55 6.44 6.75 4.38
C THR A 55 7.23 5.94 3.34
N PRO A 56 7.95 6.60 2.41
CA PRO A 56 8.88 5.91 1.51
C PRO A 56 9.89 5.04 2.27
N SER A 57 10.34 5.50 3.43
CA SER A 57 11.26 4.77 4.31
C SER A 57 10.63 3.47 4.85
N ASP A 58 9.36 3.50 5.25
CA ASP A 58 8.64 2.33 5.80
C ASP A 58 8.33 1.32 4.70
N THR A 59 7.87 1.81 3.54
CA THR A 59 7.61 0.96 2.35
C THR A 59 8.86 0.29 1.80
N ALA A 60 10.03 0.92 1.91
CA ALA A 60 11.30 0.29 1.54
C ALA A 60 11.73 -0.83 2.50
N GLN A 61 11.31 -0.76 3.77
CA GLN A 61 11.67 -1.71 4.84
C GLN A 61 10.69 -2.89 4.97
N LEU A 62 9.59 -2.83 4.23
CA LEU A 62 8.53 -3.83 4.20
C LEU A 62 9.03 -5.17 3.60
N ASN A 63 8.91 -6.24 4.37
CA ASN A 63 9.26 -7.57 3.91
C ASN A 63 8.07 -8.22 3.17
N ARG A 64 8.22 -8.46 1.86
CA ARG A 64 7.19 -9.08 1.00
C ARG A 64 6.78 -10.50 1.41
N GLN A 65 7.63 -11.21 2.16
CA GLN A 65 7.28 -12.56 2.63
C GLN A 65 6.18 -12.51 3.68
N PHE A 66 6.26 -11.51 4.57
CA PHE A 66 5.39 -11.35 5.74
C PHE A 66 4.24 -10.39 5.47
N ALA A 67 4.48 -9.27 4.79
CA ALA A 67 3.43 -8.32 4.47
C ALA A 67 2.60 -8.81 3.27
N LYS A 68 1.41 -9.34 3.55
CA LYS A 68 0.49 -9.83 2.51
C LYS A 68 -0.37 -8.73 1.88
N GLY A 69 -0.42 -7.56 2.50
CA GLY A 69 -1.16 -6.39 2.05
C GLY A 69 -1.06 -5.25 3.03
N PHE A 70 -1.51 -4.07 2.62
CA PHE A 70 -1.65 -2.96 3.53
C PHE A 70 -2.82 -2.04 3.19
N ALA A 71 -3.34 -1.35 4.19
CA ALA A 71 -4.29 -0.27 3.99
C ALA A 71 -3.86 1.00 4.73
N THR A 72 -4.06 2.15 4.09
CA THR A 72 -3.74 3.46 4.68
C THR A 72 -4.95 4.37 4.76
N ASP A 73 -5.03 5.18 5.82
CA ASP A 73 -6.11 6.17 5.98
C ASP A 73 -5.95 7.34 5.02
N ILE A 74 -4.70 7.78 4.84
CA ILE A 74 -4.35 8.85 3.91
C ILE A 74 -3.67 8.29 2.67
N GLY A 75 -3.56 9.13 1.65
CA GLY A 75 -2.96 8.78 0.36
C GLY A 75 -4.01 8.60 -0.74
N GLY A 76 -3.56 8.83 -1.96
CA GLY A 76 -4.36 8.66 -3.18
C GLY A 76 -3.73 7.64 -4.14
N ARG A 77 -4.40 7.39 -5.26
CA ARG A 77 -3.95 6.43 -6.28
C ARG A 77 -2.54 6.71 -6.85
N THR A 78 -2.07 7.94 -6.73
CA THR A 78 -0.76 8.43 -7.19
C THR A 78 0.24 8.63 -6.06
N SER A 79 -0.10 8.28 -4.81
CA SER A 79 0.80 8.43 -3.66
C SER A 79 1.99 7.47 -3.72
N HIS A 80 3.07 7.82 -3.01
CA HIS A 80 4.26 6.96 -2.89
C HIS A 80 3.92 5.56 -2.39
N SER A 81 3.07 5.44 -1.37
CA SER A 81 2.61 4.15 -0.86
C SER A 81 1.87 3.33 -1.93
N ALA A 82 0.96 3.95 -2.69
CA ALA A 82 0.26 3.27 -3.78
C ALA A 82 1.18 2.85 -4.94
N ILE A 83 2.19 3.65 -5.28
CA ILE A 83 3.18 3.33 -6.32
C ILE A 83 4.05 2.15 -5.85
N MET A 84 4.54 2.19 -4.62
CA MET A 84 5.36 1.12 -4.03
C MET A 84 4.60 -0.19 -3.94
N ALA A 85 3.32 -0.17 -3.54
CA ALA A 85 2.48 -1.38 -3.53
C ALA A 85 2.48 -2.11 -4.87
N ARG A 86 2.33 -1.35 -5.97
CA ARG A 86 2.33 -1.91 -7.33
C ARG A 86 3.68 -2.50 -7.71
N SER A 87 4.77 -1.79 -7.41
CA SER A 87 6.13 -2.29 -7.64
C SER A 87 6.46 -3.52 -6.78
N MET A 88 5.78 -3.66 -5.64
CA MET A 88 5.94 -4.81 -4.75
C MET A 88 5.01 -5.98 -5.05
N GLU A 89 4.05 -5.80 -5.97
CA GLU A 89 2.98 -6.74 -6.29
C GLU A 89 2.15 -7.18 -5.07
N ILE A 90 1.98 -6.28 -4.10
CA ILE A 90 1.22 -6.54 -2.87
C ILE A 90 -0.14 -5.81 -2.98
N PRO A 91 -1.27 -6.45 -2.64
CA PRO A 91 -2.56 -5.77 -2.54
C PRO A 91 -2.51 -4.58 -1.57
N ALA A 92 -2.98 -3.42 -2.03
CA ALA A 92 -3.05 -2.23 -1.19
C ALA A 92 -4.30 -1.40 -1.46
N VAL A 93 -4.87 -0.85 -0.38
CA VAL A 93 -5.99 0.10 -0.42
C VAL A 93 -5.58 1.37 0.31
N VAL A 94 -5.55 2.50 -0.39
CA VAL A 94 -5.13 3.79 0.18
C VAL A 94 -6.32 4.74 0.26
N GLY A 95 -6.31 5.64 1.26
CA GLY A 95 -7.36 6.64 1.42
C GLY A 95 -8.62 6.13 2.12
N THR A 96 -8.49 5.16 3.02
CA THR A 96 -9.61 4.56 3.77
C THR A 96 -10.20 5.48 4.86
N LYS A 97 -9.49 6.57 5.22
CA LYS A 97 -9.82 7.60 6.22
C LYS A 97 -9.96 7.13 7.67
N GLU A 98 -10.49 5.94 7.91
CA GLU A 98 -10.88 5.46 9.25
C GLU A 98 -10.46 4.01 9.55
N ALA A 99 -9.62 3.39 8.71
CA ALA A 99 -9.15 2.02 8.93
C ALA A 99 -8.38 1.91 10.25
N THR A 100 -7.49 2.86 10.59
CA THR A 100 -6.74 2.81 11.87
C THR A 100 -7.62 2.95 13.11
N LYS A 101 -8.80 3.56 12.98
CA LYS A 101 -9.76 3.74 14.08
C LYS A 101 -10.68 2.54 14.26
N THR A 102 -10.94 1.82 13.18
CA THR A 102 -11.91 0.73 13.15
C THR A 102 -11.26 -0.63 13.39
N VAL A 103 -10.04 -0.81 12.88
CA VAL A 103 -9.27 -2.04 13.01
C VAL A 103 -8.51 -2.08 14.34
N LYS A 104 -8.52 -3.25 14.99
CA LYS A 104 -7.62 -3.55 16.11
C LYS A 104 -6.51 -4.50 15.69
N ASN A 105 -5.43 -4.49 16.45
CA ASN A 105 -4.40 -5.52 16.31
C ASN A 105 -5.03 -6.91 16.49
N ASP A 106 -4.52 -7.88 15.73
CA ASP A 106 -4.98 -9.28 15.68
C ASP A 106 -6.39 -9.49 15.09
N ASP A 107 -7.03 -8.46 14.53
CA ASP A 107 -8.27 -8.64 13.77
C ASP A 107 -8.00 -9.36 12.44
N LEU A 108 -8.91 -10.27 12.09
CA LEU A 108 -8.93 -10.87 10.76
C LEU A 108 -9.45 -9.85 9.74
N ILE A 109 -8.65 -9.57 8.71
CA ILE A 109 -8.95 -8.55 7.70
C ILE A 109 -8.76 -9.14 6.32
N ILE A 110 -9.58 -8.72 5.37
CA ILE A 110 -9.39 -8.97 3.95
C ILE A 110 -9.18 -7.63 3.26
N VAL A 111 -8.12 -7.54 2.44
CA VAL A 111 -7.82 -6.37 1.60
C VAL A 111 -7.99 -6.76 0.14
N ASP A 112 -8.97 -6.16 -0.53
CA ASP A 112 -9.20 -6.33 -1.97
C ASP A 112 -8.67 -5.11 -2.73
N GLY A 113 -7.45 -5.22 -3.26
CA GLY A 113 -6.84 -4.18 -4.09
C GLY A 113 -7.45 -4.02 -5.50
N ILE A 114 -8.40 -4.88 -5.90
CA ILE A 114 -9.09 -4.79 -7.21
C ILE A 114 -10.33 -3.92 -7.08
N THR A 115 -11.18 -4.19 -6.08
CA THR A 115 -12.40 -3.42 -5.82
C THR A 115 -12.15 -2.19 -4.95
N GLY A 116 -11.08 -2.21 -4.15
CA GLY A 116 -10.74 -1.15 -3.22
C GLY A 116 -11.37 -1.32 -1.83
N ASP A 117 -11.82 -2.53 -1.49
CA ASP A 117 -12.54 -2.81 -0.24
C ASP A 117 -11.60 -3.35 0.85
N VAL A 118 -11.84 -2.93 2.09
CA VAL A 118 -11.21 -3.46 3.30
C VAL A 118 -12.32 -4.03 4.19
N ILE A 119 -12.32 -5.35 4.38
CA ILE A 119 -13.35 -6.05 5.17
C ILE A 119 -12.73 -6.44 6.51
N ILE A 120 -13.34 -5.95 7.58
CA ILE A 120 -12.90 -6.17 8.96
C ILE A 120 -13.78 -7.25 9.58
N GLN A 121 -13.17 -8.23 10.24
CA GLN A 121 -13.87 -9.36 10.87
C GLN A 121 -14.85 -10.05 9.89
N PRO A 122 -14.38 -10.53 8.73
CA PRO A 122 -15.23 -11.19 7.75
C PRO A 122 -15.86 -12.47 8.33
N SER A 123 -17.07 -12.76 7.88
CA SER A 123 -17.73 -14.04 8.15
C SER A 123 -16.98 -15.20 7.49
N GLU A 124 -17.17 -16.43 7.99
CA GLU A 124 -16.54 -17.60 7.38
C GLU A 124 -16.90 -17.79 5.90
N ASP A 125 -18.12 -17.40 5.50
CA ASP A 125 -18.58 -17.48 4.13
C ASP A 125 -17.85 -16.48 3.23
N GLU A 126 -17.61 -15.26 3.72
CA GLU A 126 -16.78 -14.27 3.03
C GLU A 126 -15.33 -14.76 2.92
N VAL A 127 -14.76 -15.29 4.00
CA VAL A 127 -13.41 -15.86 3.98
C VAL A 127 -13.30 -16.96 2.92
N LYS A 128 -14.26 -17.90 2.86
CA LYS A 128 -14.27 -18.97 1.85
C LYS A 128 -14.42 -18.41 0.43
N ALA A 129 -15.29 -17.42 0.22
CA ALA A 129 -15.48 -16.79 -1.08
C ALA A 129 -14.21 -16.08 -1.56
N TYR A 130 -13.53 -15.33 -0.68
CA TYR A 130 -12.28 -14.64 -0.99
C TYR A 130 -11.10 -15.60 -1.14
N GLN A 131 -11.04 -16.67 -0.35
CA GLN A 131 -10.06 -17.75 -0.55
C GLN A 131 -10.27 -18.42 -1.89
N LYS A 132 -11.51 -18.69 -2.31
CA LYS A 132 -11.81 -19.21 -3.64
C LYS A 132 -11.44 -18.22 -4.73
N LYS A 133 -11.72 -16.93 -4.56
CA LYS A 133 -11.30 -15.86 -5.51
C LYS A 133 -9.78 -15.71 -5.61
N LYS A 134 -9.05 -15.98 -4.52
CA LYS A 134 -7.58 -15.97 -4.48
C LYS A 134 -6.97 -17.25 -5.08
N HIS A 135 -7.63 -18.39 -4.87
CA HIS A 135 -7.18 -19.73 -5.30
C HIS A 135 -7.59 -20.08 -6.73
N GLU A 136 -8.75 -19.61 -7.18
CA GLU A 136 -9.03 -19.40 -8.59
C GLU A 136 -7.97 -18.41 -9.06
N ASP A 137 -6.83 -18.91 -9.51
CA ASP A 137 -6.27 -18.77 -10.84
C ASP A 137 -6.45 -17.44 -11.62
N TYR A 138 -7.27 -16.48 -11.21
CA TYR A 138 -7.49 -15.20 -11.87
C TYR A 138 -6.17 -14.46 -12.11
N LEU A 139 -5.28 -14.42 -11.11
CA LEU A 139 -3.95 -13.82 -11.27
C LEU A 139 -3.02 -14.70 -12.10
N ALA A 140 -3.05 -16.02 -11.93
CA ALA A 140 -2.18 -16.94 -12.68
C ALA A 140 -2.57 -17.05 -14.15
N GLN A 141 -3.86 -17.21 -14.45
CA GLN A 141 -4.46 -17.21 -15.77
C GLN A 141 -4.31 -15.84 -16.44
N LYS A 142 -4.60 -14.71 -15.75
CA LYS A 142 -4.33 -13.40 -16.35
C LYS A 142 -2.85 -13.14 -16.58
N LYS A 143 -1.97 -13.50 -15.64
CA LYS A 143 -0.52 -13.39 -15.86
C LYS A 143 -0.09 -14.27 -17.04
N ALA A 144 -0.65 -15.47 -17.21
CA ALA A 144 -0.37 -16.33 -18.35
C ALA A 144 -0.92 -15.79 -19.68
N GLU A 145 -2.10 -15.16 -19.67
CA GLU A 145 -2.64 -14.46 -20.84
C GLU A 145 -1.80 -13.23 -21.20
N TRP A 146 -1.42 -12.41 -20.22
CA TRP A 146 -0.58 -11.23 -20.42
C TRP A 146 0.85 -11.58 -20.82
N ALA A 147 1.39 -12.71 -20.34
CA ALA A 147 2.70 -13.20 -20.75
C ALA A 147 2.75 -13.48 -22.27
N LYS A 148 1.66 -13.93 -22.88
CA LYS A 148 1.57 -14.15 -24.33
C LYS A 148 1.58 -12.84 -25.14
N LEU A 149 1.35 -11.70 -24.49
CA LEU A 149 1.28 -10.38 -25.11
C LEU A 149 2.58 -9.59 -24.98
N VAL A 150 3.59 -10.09 -24.26
CA VAL A 150 4.86 -9.36 -24.01
C VAL A 150 5.58 -9.02 -25.32
N ASP A 151 5.64 -9.97 -26.26
CA ASP A 151 6.31 -9.80 -27.55
C ASP A 151 5.38 -9.35 -28.69
N GLN A 152 4.09 -9.14 -28.39
CA GLN A 152 3.11 -8.74 -29.39
C GLN A 152 3.15 -7.22 -29.59
N PRO A 153 3.09 -6.73 -30.84
CA PRO A 153 2.97 -5.30 -31.09
C PRO A 153 1.65 -4.75 -30.50
N THR A 154 1.73 -3.60 -29.82
CA THR A 154 0.54 -2.95 -29.27
C THR A 154 -0.26 -2.30 -30.40
N VAL A 155 -1.30 -3.00 -30.88
CA VAL A 155 -2.18 -2.54 -31.97
C VAL A 155 -3.59 -2.27 -31.46
N THR A 156 -4.16 -1.13 -31.84
CA THR A 156 -5.54 -0.78 -31.52
C THR A 156 -6.53 -1.59 -32.37
N LYS A 157 -7.71 -1.91 -31.81
CA LYS A 157 -8.75 -2.73 -32.48
C LYS A 157 -9.26 -2.16 -33.81
N LYS A 158 -9.05 -0.86 -34.04
CA LYS A 158 -9.12 -0.21 -35.35
C LYS A 158 -7.76 0.42 -35.62
N THR A 159 -7.17 0.11 -36.76
CA THR A 159 -6.03 0.81 -37.36
C THR A 159 -6.32 2.31 -37.34
N ALA A 160 -5.76 3.03 -36.37
CA ALA A 160 -5.90 4.47 -36.28
C ALA A 160 -4.77 5.14 -37.08
N PHE A 161 -4.86 5.07 -38.40
CA PHE A 161 -4.21 6.01 -39.33
C PHE A 161 -5.08 6.10 -40.58
N THR A 162 -5.84 7.19 -40.68
CA THR A 162 -6.04 7.91 -41.94
C THR A 162 -5.35 9.25 -41.75
#